data_AF-A0AAN8FCJ8-F1
#
_entry.id   AF-A0AAN8FCJ8-F1
#
_cell.length_a   1.000
_cell.length_b   1.000
_cell.length_c   1.000
_cell.angle_alpha   90.00
_cell.angle_beta   90.00
_cell.angle_gamma   90.00
#
_symmetry.space_group_name_H-M   'P 1'
#
loop_
_entity.id
_entity.type
_entity.pdbx_description
1 polymer ?
#
loop_
_entity_poly.entity_id
_entity_poly.type
_entity_poly.pdbx_seq_one_letter_code
_entity_poly.pdbx_strand_id
1 'polypeptide(L)'
;MTPIWTHQADRKKIFEDLNDDNEANYLIIFLRLITAGFLKEHSEEYAPFIEDSSLADYCTTEIESMWKDADHLAVTGLVNAIGQSIRVQYMDQNAAPNGGLYYDFPPDKKEIPRITLLYRPGHYDLVYRRQQ
;
A
#
# COMPACT_ATOMS: atom_id res chain seq x y z
N MET A 1 24.91 -5.71 24.51
CA MET A 1 24.28 -4.58 23.78
C MET A 1 22.89 -5.03 23.38
N THR A 2 21.85 -4.35 23.86
CA THR A 2 20.49 -4.52 23.34
C THR A 2 20.46 -4.03 21.89
N PRO A 3 19.87 -4.79 20.94
CA PRO A 3 19.73 -4.33 19.56
C PRO A 3 18.96 -3.01 19.54
N ILE A 4 19.34 -2.06 18.68
CA ILE A 4 18.67 -0.76 18.58
C ILE A 4 17.15 -0.90 18.32
N TRP A 5 16.74 -1.98 17.67
CA TRP A 5 15.33 -2.34 17.39
C TRP A 5 14.53 -2.77 18.63
N THR A 6 15.18 -2.99 19.78
CA THR A 6 14.52 -3.36 21.05
C THR A 6 14.09 -2.15 21.87
N HIS A 7 14.53 -0.94 21.50
CA HIS A 7 14.03 0.28 22.11
C HIS A 7 12.67 0.63 21.50
N GLN A 8 11.64 0.65 22.34
CA GLN A 8 10.32 1.12 21.92
C GLN A 8 10.46 2.61 21.56
N ALA A 9 10.33 2.92 20.28
CA ALA A 9 10.39 4.29 19.80
C ALA A 9 9.27 5.11 20.44
N ASP A 10 9.58 6.35 20.82
CA ASP A 10 8.58 7.27 21.35
C ASP A 10 7.51 7.51 20.28
N ARG A 11 6.26 7.17 20.60
CA ARG A 11 5.12 7.34 19.70
C ARG A 11 5.03 8.78 19.18
N LYS A 12 5.30 9.78 20.02
CA LYS A 12 5.24 11.18 19.59
C LYS A 12 6.30 11.46 18.51
N LYS A 13 7.52 10.99 18.73
CA LYS A 13 8.63 11.14 17.79
C LYS A 13 8.33 10.47 16.45
N ILE A 14 7.74 9.27 16.47
CA ILE A 14 7.31 8.58 15.23
C ILE A 14 6.36 9.47 14.41
N PHE A 15 5.36 10.07 15.05
CA PHE A 15 4.43 10.94 14.33
C PHE A 15 5.08 12.25 13.89
N GLU A 16 6.02 12.80 14.64
CA GLU A 16 6.82 13.96 14.21
C GLU A 16 7.62 13.62 12.94
N ASP A 17 8.30 12.49 12.92
CA ASP A 17 9.10 12.05 11.77
C ASP A 17 8.22 11.73 10.55
N LEU A 18 7.07 11.09 10.75
CA LEU A 18 6.10 10.80 9.67
C LEU A 18 5.40 12.06 9.13
N ASN A 19 5.49 13.20 9.82
CA ASN A 19 4.98 14.49 9.35
C ASN A 19 6.10 15.45 8.92
N ASP A 20 7.37 15.04 8.96
CA ASP A 20 8.46 15.76 8.31
C ASP A 20 8.53 15.34 6.85
N ASP A 21 8.45 16.31 5.94
CA ASP A 21 8.40 16.01 4.50
C ASP A 21 9.62 15.23 4.01
N ASN A 22 10.82 15.47 4.56
CA ASN A 22 12.01 14.76 4.09
C ASN A 22 11.96 13.31 4.56
N GLU A 23 11.77 13.09 5.86
CA GLU A 23 11.73 11.74 6.43
C GLU A 23 10.57 10.92 5.86
N ALA A 24 9.37 11.50 5.79
CA ALA A 24 8.19 10.84 5.23
C ALA A 24 8.38 10.48 3.75
N ASN A 25 8.91 11.39 2.92
CA ASN A 25 9.14 11.10 1.51
C ASN A 25 10.22 10.03 1.31
N TYR A 26 11.23 9.96 2.17
CA TYR A 26 12.23 8.88 2.15
C TYR A 26 11.62 7.50 2.45
N LEU A 27 10.69 7.44 3.42
CA LEU A 27 9.96 6.21 3.71
C LEU A 27 9.01 5.82 2.56
N ILE A 28 8.34 6.81 1.95
CA ILE A 28 7.44 6.57 0.81
C ILE A 28 8.22 6.02 -0.39
N ILE A 29 9.37 6.59 -0.74
CA ILE A 29 10.15 6.08 -1.87
C ILE A 29 10.68 4.67 -1.60
N PHE A 30 11.04 4.34 -0.36
CA PHE A 30 11.38 2.97 0.02
C PHE A 30 10.22 2.01 -0.26
N LEU A 31 8.99 2.36 0.16
CA LEU A 31 7.79 1.54 -0.11
C LEU A 31 7.49 1.43 -1.62
N ARG A 32 7.72 2.49 -2.39
CA ARG A 32 7.59 2.45 -3.87
C ARG A 32 8.60 1.49 -4.50
N LEU A 33 9.87 1.55 -4.08
CA LEU A 33 10.93 0.71 -4.63
C LEU A 33 10.72 -0.77 -4.30
N ILE A 34 10.30 -1.12 -3.08
CA ILE A 34 9.98 -2.52 -2.77
C ILE A 34 8.78 -3.03 -3.58
N THR A 35 7.79 -2.17 -3.85
CA THR A 35 6.63 -2.52 -4.66
C THR A 35 7.03 -2.79 -6.11
N ALA A 36 7.82 -1.91 -6.70
CA ALA A 36 8.36 -2.08 -8.05
C ALA A 36 9.27 -3.31 -8.13
N GLY A 37 10.14 -3.52 -7.14
CA GLY A 37 11.03 -4.69 -7.07
C GLY A 37 10.24 -6.01 -7.03
N PHE A 38 9.20 -6.08 -6.20
CA PHE A 38 8.34 -7.25 -6.08
C PHE A 38 7.63 -7.57 -7.40
N LEU A 39 7.02 -6.57 -8.04
CA LEU A 39 6.33 -6.75 -9.33
C LEU A 39 7.30 -7.20 -10.43
N LYS A 40 8.50 -6.61 -10.50
CA LYS A 40 9.54 -7.00 -11.46
C LYS A 40 10.02 -8.44 -11.23
N GLU A 41 10.20 -8.85 -9.97
CA GLU A 41 10.59 -10.22 -9.62
C GLU A 41 9.54 -11.25 -10.04
N HIS A 42 8.26 -10.89 -9.96
CA HIS A 42 7.12 -11.76 -10.30
C HIS A 42 6.49 -11.39 -11.65
N SER A 43 7.30 -10.89 -12.58
CA SER A 43 6.79 -10.25 -13.80
C SER A 43 5.89 -11.13 -14.67
N GLU A 44 6.14 -12.44 -14.73
CA GLU A 44 5.31 -13.39 -15.49
C GLU A 44 3.87 -13.44 -14.99
N GLU A 45 3.65 -13.23 -13.67
CA GLU A 45 2.34 -13.23 -13.04
C GLU A 45 1.61 -11.90 -13.28
N TYR A 46 2.33 -10.77 -13.21
CA TYR A 46 1.71 -9.44 -13.20
C TYR A 46 1.67 -8.74 -14.56
N ALA A 47 2.55 -9.10 -15.50
CA ALA A 47 2.58 -8.49 -16.83
C ALA A 47 1.23 -8.56 -17.59
N PRO A 48 0.41 -9.63 -17.49
CA PRO A 48 -0.89 -9.69 -18.15
C PRO A 48 -1.91 -8.63 -17.70
N PHE A 49 -1.69 -7.95 -16.57
CA PHE A 49 -2.58 -6.89 -16.07
C PHE A 49 -2.22 -5.49 -16.60
N ILE A 50 -1.17 -5.37 -17.42
CA ILE A 50 -0.76 -4.13 -18.09
C ILE A 50 -1.10 -4.25 -19.58
N GLU A 51 -1.82 -3.27 -20.12
CA GLU A 51 -2.26 -3.27 -21.53
C GLU A 51 -1.32 -2.44 -22.43
N ASP A 52 -0.90 -1.25 -21.98
CA ASP A 52 -0.28 -0.22 -22.83
C ASP A 52 1.26 -0.18 -22.80
N SER A 53 1.90 -0.97 -21.93
CA SER A 53 3.36 -0.93 -21.74
C SER A 53 3.92 -2.24 -21.19
N SER A 54 5.25 -2.34 -21.06
CA SER A 54 5.85 -3.44 -20.30
C SER A 54 5.67 -3.22 -18.79
N LEU A 55 5.65 -4.29 -18.01
CA LEU A 55 5.60 -4.17 -16.53
C LEU A 55 6.79 -3.37 -15.99
N ALA A 56 7.95 -3.47 -16.62
CA ALA A 56 9.14 -2.71 -16.24
C ALA A 56 8.97 -1.19 -16.48
N ASP A 57 8.35 -0.81 -17.60
CA ASP A 57 8.04 0.57 -17.92
C ASP A 57 6.99 1.12 -16.94
N TYR A 58 5.89 0.36 -16.73
CA TYR A 58 4.86 0.70 -15.74
C TYR A 58 5.46 0.92 -14.34
N CYS A 59 6.35 0.04 -13.87
CA CYS A 59 7.01 0.22 -12.59
C CYS A 59 7.80 1.53 -12.52
N THR A 60 8.50 1.87 -13.61
CA THR A 60 9.33 3.08 -13.68
C THR A 60 8.46 4.35 -13.69
N THR A 61 7.38 4.37 -14.47
CA THR A 61 6.55 5.56 -14.68
C THR A 61 5.46 5.76 -13.63
N GLU A 62 4.84 4.68 -13.14
CA GLU A 62 3.69 4.75 -12.24
C GLU A 62 4.04 4.45 -10.78
N ILE A 63 5.08 3.65 -10.50
CA ILE A 63 5.40 3.23 -9.13
C ILE A 63 6.59 3.99 -8.56
N GLU A 64 7.75 3.91 -9.22
CA GLU A 64 9.01 4.50 -8.73
C GLU A 64 8.96 6.03 -8.69
N SER A 65 8.16 6.64 -9.55
CA SER A 65 7.93 8.07 -9.57
C SER A 65 7.12 8.53 -8.35
N MET A 66 7.63 9.56 -7.66
CA MET A 66 6.89 10.22 -6.58
C MET A 66 5.63 10.91 -7.11
N TRP A 67 4.65 11.11 -6.23
CA TRP A 67 3.39 11.83 -6.53
C TRP A 67 2.48 11.15 -7.57
N LYS A 68 2.72 9.88 -7.86
CA LYS A 68 1.80 9.03 -8.64
C LYS A 68 0.81 8.32 -7.73
N ASP A 69 -0.45 8.28 -8.16
CA ASP A 69 -1.49 7.53 -7.46
C ASP A 69 -1.23 6.04 -7.54
N ALA A 70 -1.54 5.31 -6.46
CA ALA A 70 -1.46 3.86 -6.44
C ALA A 70 -2.78 3.28 -6.98
N ASP A 71 -2.72 2.67 -8.17
CA ASP A 71 -3.82 1.88 -8.71
C ASP A 71 -3.95 0.51 -8.01
N HIS A 72 -4.88 -0.31 -8.48
CA HIS A 72 -5.12 -1.64 -7.93
C HIS A 72 -3.89 -2.57 -7.99
N LEU A 73 -3.10 -2.50 -9.06
CA LEU A 73 -1.91 -3.34 -9.23
C LEU A 73 -0.79 -2.87 -8.30
N ALA A 74 -0.57 -1.57 -8.17
CA ALA A 74 0.40 -1.00 -7.24
C ALA A 74 0.07 -1.36 -5.78
N VAL A 75 -1.20 -1.26 -5.38
CA VAL A 75 -1.66 -1.67 -4.03
C VAL A 75 -1.44 -3.18 -3.81
N THR A 76 -1.78 -4.00 -4.80
CA THR A 76 -1.56 -5.46 -4.75
C THR A 76 -0.07 -5.80 -4.59
N GLY A 77 0.80 -5.17 -5.39
CA GLY A 77 2.24 -5.34 -5.33
C GLY A 77 2.81 -4.96 -3.96
N LEU A 78 2.39 -3.82 -3.41
CA LEU A 78 2.85 -3.35 -2.10
C LEU A 78 2.47 -4.35 -1.00
N VAL A 79 1.19 -4.73 -0.94
CA VAL A 79 0.65 -5.63 0.08
C VAL A 79 1.34 -7.00 0.06
N ASN A 80 1.59 -7.52 -1.14
CA ASN A 80 2.31 -8.79 -1.31
C ASN A 80 3.79 -8.65 -0.93
N ALA A 81 4.44 -7.55 -1.31
CA ALA A 81 5.84 -7.27 -0.96
C ALA A 81 6.08 -7.18 0.56
N ILE A 82 5.18 -6.51 1.29
CA ILE A 82 5.31 -6.34 2.75
C ILE A 82 4.69 -7.50 3.55
N GLY A 83 3.95 -8.38 2.89
CA GLY A 83 3.27 -9.52 3.51
C GLY A 83 2.11 -9.15 4.45
N GLN A 84 1.64 -7.90 4.43
CA GLN A 84 0.61 -7.38 5.34
C GLN A 84 -0.67 -7.08 4.58
N SER A 85 -1.73 -7.83 4.88
CA SER A 85 -3.05 -7.57 4.30
C SER A 85 -3.68 -6.28 4.80
N ILE A 86 -4.40 -5.60 3.90
CA ILE A 86 -5.15 -4.38 4.18
C ILE A 86 -6.60 -4.54 3.71
N ARG A 87 -7.53 -3.82 4.35
CA ARG A 87 -8.91 -3.68 3.90
C ARG A 87 -9.14 -2.26 3.41
N VAL A 88 -9.73 -2.10 2.23
CA VAL A 88 -10.21 -0.81 1.73
C VAL A 88 -11.72 -0.80 1.79
N GLN A 89 -12.31 0.08 2.61
CA GLN A 89 -13.74 0.33 2.63
C GLN A 89 -14.08 1.44 1.63
N TYR A 90 -15.12 1.24 0.84
CA TYR A 90 -15.52 2.20 -0.19
C TYR A 90 -16.77 2.95 0.27
N MET A 91 -16.71 4.29 0.26
CA MET A 91 -17.87 5.12 0.59
C MET A 91 -18.97 5.03 -0.48
N ASP A 92 -18.58 4.81 -1.73
CA ASP A 92 -19.46 4.51 -2.86
C ASP A 92 -19.21 3.07 -3.34
N GLN A 93 -20.23 2.22 -3.32
CA GLN A 93 -20.13 0.82 -3.73
C GLN A 93 -19.73 0.66 -5.20
N ASN A 94 -20.03 1.66 -6.04
CA ASN A 94 -19.64 1.63 -7.46
C ASN A 94 -18.11 1.79 -7.65
N ALA A 95 -17.40 2.26 -6.62
CA ALA A 95 -15.95 2.41 -6.67
C ALA A 95 -15.20 1.16 -6.19
N ALA A 96 -15.88 0.20 -5.56
CA ALA A 96 -15.25 -1.02 -5.09
C ALA A 96 -15.00 -2.01 -6.25
N PRO A 97 -13.81 -2.63 -6.37
CA PRO A 97 -13.52 -3.59 -7.45
C PRO A 97 -14.48 -4.78 -7.51
N ASN A 98 -15.05 -5.17 -6.37
CA ASN A 98 -16.02 -6.26 -6.25
C ASN A 98 -17.49 -5.79 -6.13
N GLY A 99 -17.77 -4.48 -6.27
CA GLY A 99 -19.09 -3.89 -6.04
C GLY A 99 -19.58 -3.99 -4.59
N GLY A 100 -18.69 -4.34 -3.64
CA GLY A 100 -19.00 -4.48 -2.22
C GLY A 100 -18.78 -3.20 -1.41
N LEU A 101 -19.03 -3.29 -0.10
CA LEU A 101 -18.71 -2.21 0.84
C LEU A 101 -17.19 -2.12 1.13
N TYR A 102 -16.46 -3.19 0.87
CA TYR A 102 -15.01 -3.26 1.06
C TYR A 102 -14.37 -4.26 0.11
N TYR A 103 -13.06 -4.09 -0.07
CA TYR A 103 -12.19 -5.03 -0.77
C TYR A 103 -10.96 -5.32 0.09
N ASP A 104 -10.60 -6.59 0.23
CA ASP A 104 -9.43 -7.03 0.98
C ASP A 104 -8.28 -7.32 0.02
N PHE A 105 -7.08 -6.88 0.37
CA PHE A 105 -5.86 -7.13 -0.39
C PHE A 105 -4.95 -8.11 0.39
N PRO A 106 -4.51 -9.23 -0.22
CA PRO A 106 -5.18 -9.87 -1.36
C PRO A 106 -6.50 -10.54 -0.89
N PRO A 107 -7.47 -10.76 -1.80
CA PRO A 107 -8.85 -11.13 -1.44
C PRO A 107 -9.01 -12.57 -0.94
N ASP A 108 -8.01 -13.41 -1.14
CA ASP A 108 -8.00 -14.84 -0.83
C ASP A 108 -7.49 -15.16 0.58
N LYS A 109 -6.91 -14.19 1.30
CA LYS A 109 -6.48 -14.41 2.69
C LYS A 109 -7.67 -14.49 3.63
N LYS A 110 -7.69 -15.55 4.45
CA LYS A 110 -8.71 -15.77 5.49
C LYS A 110 -8.53 -14.88 6.72
N GLU A 111 -7.35 -14.28 6.90
CA GLU A 111 -7.07 -13.41 8.03
C GLU A 111 -7.74 -12.05 7.84
N ILE A 112 -8.43 -11.56 8.87
CA ILE A 112 -9.05 -10.24 8.84
C ILE A 112 -7.94 -9.17 8.84
N PRO A 113 -7.88 -8.28 7.84
CA PRO A 113 -6.84 -7.26 7.78
C PRO A 113 -6.81 -6.36 9.01
N ARG A 114 -5.60 -6.12 9.54
CA ARG A 114 -5.38 -5.25 10.71
C ARG A 114 -5.40 -3.76 10.35
N ILE A 115 -5.04 -3.44 9.11
CA ILE A 115 -5.03 -2.08 8.59
C ILE A 115 -6.28 -1.90 7.75
N THR A 116 -7.08 -0.88 8.06
CA THR A 116 -8.30 -0.56 7.30
C THR A 116 -8.22 0.87 6.80
N LEU A 117 -8.40 1.04 5.50
CA LEU A 117 -8.46 2.33 4.83
C LEU A 117 -9.91 2.64 4.45
N LEU A 118 -10.26 3.92 4.44
CA LEU A 118 -11.48 4.43 3.81
C LEU A 118 -11.11 5.11 2.50
N TYR A 119 -11.67 4.62 1.40
CA TYR A 119 -11.54 5.23 0.09
C TYR A 119 -12.67 6.22 -0.18
N ARG A 120 -12.27 7.42 -0.60
CA ARG A 120 -13.10 8.45 -1.21
C ARG A 120 -12.45 8.79 -2.57
N PRO A 121 -13.19 9.30 -3.57
CA PRO A 121 -12.58 9.62 -4.87
C PRO A 121 -11.29 10.45 -4.74
N GLY A 122 -10.16 9.85 -5.08
CA GLY A 122 -8.82 10.45 -5.00
C GLY A 122 -8.17 10.49 -3.60
N HIS A 123 -8.70 9.78 -2.59
CA HIS A 123 -8.17 9.86 -1.24
C HIS A 123 -8.32 8.58 -0.42
N TYR A 124 -7.32 8.30 0.42
CA TYR A 124 -7.30 7.19 1.38
C TYR A 124 -7.04 7.71 2.79
N ASP A 125 -7.95 7.42 3.71
CA ASP A 125 -7.80 7.73 5.13
C ASP A 125 -7.63 6.45 5.95
N LEU A 126 -6.78 6.47 6.98
CA LEU A 126 -6.69 5.37 7.94
C LEU A 126 -7.90 5.40 8.89
N VAL A 127 -8.64 4.30 8.99
CA VAL A 127 -9.78 4.16 9.89
C VAL A 127 -9.55 3.07 10.93
N TYR A 128 -9.97 3.33 12.16
CA TYR A 128 -9.79 2.43 13.28
C TYR A 128 -11.13 1.87 13.72
N ARG A 129 -11.16 0.55 13.95
CA ARG A 129 -12.34 -0.08 14.55
C ARG A 129 -12.53 0.48 15.96
N ARG A 130 -13.76 0.88 16.27
CA ARG A 130 -14.14 1.28 17.62
C ARG A 130 -13.89 0.10 18.57
N GLN A 131 -13.09 0.32 19.61
CA GLN A 131 -12.98 -0.64 20.71
C GLN A 131 -14.33 -0.69 21.42
N GLN A 132 -14.89 -1.90 21.55
CA GLN A 132 -16.11 -2.12 22.32
C GLN A 132 -15.81 -2.03 23.81
#